data_AF-A0A7S3GQ35-F1
#
_entry.id   AF-A0A7S3GQ35-F1
#
_cell.length_a   1.000
_cell.length_b   1.000
_cell.length_c   1.000
_cell.angle_alpha   90.00
_cell.angle_beta   90.00
_cell.angle_gamma   90.00
#
_symmetry.space_group_name_H-M   'P 1'
#
loop_
_entity.id
_entity.type
_entity.pdbx_description
1 polymer ?
#
loop_
_entity_poly.entity_id
_entity_poly.type
_entity_poly.pdbx_seq_one_letter_code
_entity_poly.pdbx_strand_id
1 'polypeptide(L)'
;KVICSGVCHTDLHVRDGDWHVKPTLPIIPGHEGAGVVVKLGEGVTTLEIGDRVGHAWLHDSCGGCDYCLSGWETVCGKQHQTGFAANGCFAEYTVAEAGYVGRIPE
;
A
#
# COMPACT_ATOMS: atom_id res chain seq x y z
N LYS A 1 -0.60 8.75 -8.89
CA LYS A 1 0.28 9.93 -8.68
C LYS A 1 0.10 10.36 -7.24
N VAL A 2 1.19 10.36 -6.46
CA VAL A 2 1.14 10.79 -5.06
C VAL A 2 1.08 12.32 -5.02
N ILE A 3 0.22 12.87 -4.18
CA ILE A 3 0.08 14.32 -3.97
C ILE A 3 0.68 14.71 -2.62
N CYS A 4 0.45 13.91 -1.60
CA CYS A 4 1.10 14.01 -0.30
C CYS A 4 1.34 12.62 0.28
N SER A 5 2.27 12.52 1.23
CA SER A 5 2.46 11.32 2.04
C SER A 5 2.68 11.73 3.48
N GLY A 6 1.96 11.10 4.40
CA GLY A 6 2.28 11.12 5.81
C GLY A 6 3.65 10.47 6.07
N VAL A 7 4.22 10.78 7.23
CA VAL A 7 5.46 10.19 7.73
C VAL A 7 5.16 9.57 9.09
N CYS A 8 5.34 8.25 9.16
CA CYS A 8 5.08 7.47 10.35
C CYS A 8 6.39 7.03 11.00
N HIS A 9 6.37 6.79 12.32
CA HIS A 9 7.55 6.26 13.01
C HIS A 9 7.95 4.87 12.46
N THR A 10 7.01 4.11 11.90
CA THR A 10 7.30 2.87 11.18
C THR A 10 8.29 3.08 10.03
N ASP A 11 8.27 4.22 9.33
CA ASP A 11 9.21 4.49 8.25
C ASP A 11 10.66 4.61 8.77
N LEU A 12 10.85 5.03 10.04
CA LEU A 12 12.16 5.02 10.70
C LEU A 12 12.60 3.59 10.99
N HIS A 13 11.71 2.71 11.46
CA HIS A 13 12.03 1.29 11.65
C HIS A 13 12.37 0.59 10.32
N VAL A 14 11.70 0.95 9.22
CA VAL A 14 12.06 0.48 7.88
C VAL A 14 13.46 0.94 7.49
N ARG A 15 13.78 2.23 7.69
CA ARG A 15 15.11 2.81 7.40
C ARG A 15 16.21 2.15 8.24
N ASP A 16 15.96 1.96 9.53
CA ASP A 16 16.95 1.46 10.48
C ASP A 16 17.09 -0.07 10.44
N GLY A 17 16.09 -0.77 9.89
CA GLY A 17 16.09 -2.23 9.75
C GLY A 17 16.22 -2.94 11.09
N ASP A 18 15.56 -2.39 12.12
CA ASP A 18 15.65 -2.80 13.52
C ASP A 18 14.60 -3.84 13.96
N TRP A 19 13.68 -4.19 13.05
CA TRP A 19 12.75 -5.30 13.24
C TRP A 19 13.38 -6.66 12.90
N HIS A 20 12.76 -7.71 13.44
CA HIS A 20 13.17 -9.10 13.20
C HIS A 20 13.07 -9.48 11.71
N VAL A 21 11.98 -9.06 11.07
CA VAL A 21 11.83 -9.11 9.62
C VAL A 21 12.23 -7.75 9.07
N LYS A 22 13.02 -7.74 8.02
CA LYS A 22 13.59 -6.53 7.41
C LYS A 22 13.08 -6.37 5.99
N PRO A 23 12.96 -5.13 5.47
CA PRO A 23 12.64 -4.92 4.08
C PRO A 23 13.76 -5.47 3.18
N THR A 24 13.40 -5.93 1.98
CA THR A 24 14.39 -6.24 0.94
C THR A 24 14.82 -4.95 0.27
N LEU A 25 16.12 -4.70 0.19
CA LEU A 25 16.66 -3.47 -0.42
C LEU A 25 16.95 -3.65 -1.92
N PRO A 26 16.80 -2.60 -2.75
CA PRO A 26 16.34 -1.25 -2.38
C PRO A 26 14.82 -1.18 -2.16
N ILE A 27 14.38 -0.30 -1.26
CA ILE A 27 12.96 -0.04 -0.96
C ILE A 27 12.70 1.47 -0.93
N ILE A 28 11.54 1.89 -1.43
CA ILE A 28 10.99 3.23 -1.23
C ILE A 28 10.03 3.17 -0.03
N PRO A 29 10.28 3.85 1.11
CA PRO A 29 9.36 3.84 2.26
C PRO A 29 8.09 4.67 2.05
N GLY A 30 7.27 4.76 3.11
CA GLY A 30 6.04 5.55 3.16
C GLY A 30 4.80 4.73 2.83
N HIS A 31 3.84 4.70 3.76
CA HIS A 31 2.58 3.93 3.63
C HIS A 31 1.33 4.76 3.91
N GLU A 32 1.48 6.08 3.94
CA GLU A 32 0.41 7.06 4.21
C GLU A 32 0.25 8.03 3.03
N GLY A 33 0.44 7.53 1.80
CA GLY A 33 0.35 8.32 0.58
C GLY A 33 -1.09 8.56 0.16
N ALA A 34 -1.44 9.79 -0.18
CA ALA A 34 -2.71 10.15 -0.79
C ALA A 34 -2.48 10.81 -2.15
N GLY A 35 -3.33 10.50 -3.12
CA GLY A 35 -3.22 11.07 -4.44
C GLY A 35 -4.34 10.65 -5.39
N VAL A 36 -4.03 10.61 -6.67
CA VAL A 36 -5.01 10.36 -7.74
C VAL A 36 -4.60 9.20 -8.62
N VAL A 37 -5.59 8.42 -9.04
CA VAL A 37 -5.42 7.36 -10.05
C VAL A 37 -5.12 8.01 -11.40
N VAL A 38 -3.99 7.64 -12.01
CA VAL A 38 -3.54 8.18 -13.31
C VAL A 38 -3.43 7.12 -14.40
N LYS A 39 -3.49 5.84 -14.01
CA LYS A 39 -3.46 4.68 -14.89
C LYS A 39 -4.08 3.50 -14.15
N LEU A 40 -4.80 2.65 -14.88
CA LEU A 40 -5.38 1.42 -14.37
C LEU A 40 -4.68 0.20 -14.98
N GLY A 41 -4.61 -0.88 -14.20
CA GLY A 41 -4.25 -2.19 -14.70
C GLY A 41 -5.40 -2.81 -15.51
N GLU A 42 -5.08 -3.83 -16.30
CA GLU A 42 -6.11 -4.60 -17.01
C GLU A 42 -7.05 -5.28 -16.00
N GLY A 43 -8.35 -5.24 -16.27
CA GLY A 43 -9.37 -5.88 -15.42
C GLY A 43 -9.79 -5.09 -14.16
N VAL A 44 -9.18 -3.93 -13.87
CA VAL A 44 -9.65 -3.07 -12.78
C VAL A 44 -10.93 -2.37 -13.19
N THR A 45 -12.04 -2.72 -12.52
CA THR A 45 -13.38 -2.16 -12.77
C THR A 45 -13.93 -1.35 -11.59
N THR A 46 -13.24 -1.38 -10.45
CA THR A 46 -13.70 -0.72 -9.22
C THR A 46 -13.26 0.74 -9.14
N LEU A 47 -12.26 1.17 -9.89
CA LEU A 47 -11.70 2.53 -9.85
C LEU A 47 -11.72 3.17 -11.24
N GLU A 48 -11.68 4.49 -11.27
CA GLU A 48 -11.57 5.29 -12.49
C GLU A 48 -10.35 6.21 -12.44
N ILE A 49 -9.85 6.62 -13.62
CA ILE A 49 -8.80 7.65 -13.69
C ILE A 49 -9.36 8.96 -13.13
N GLY A 50 -8.64 9.55 -12.18
CA GLY A 50 -9.05 10.75 -11.45
C GLY A 50 -9.51 10.48 -10.02
N ASP A 51 -9.87 9.23 -9.68
CA ASP A 51 -10.28 8.87 -8.32
C ASP A 51 -9.22 9.25 -7.29
N ARG A 52 -9.68 9.84 -6.17
CA ARG A 52 -8.84 10.15 -5.01
C ARG A 52 -8.69 8.90 -4.15
N VAL A 53 -7.45 8.45 -4.00
CA VAL A 53 -7.13 7.21 -3.29
C VAL A 53 -5.99 7.41 -2.31
N GLY A 54 -6.01 6.62 -1.25
CA GLY A 54 -4.98 6.55 -0.22
C GLY A 54 -4.37 5.15 -0.16
N HIS A 55 -3.06 5.11 0.03
CA HIS A 55 -2.36 3.90 0.45
C HIS A 55 -2.53 3.71 1.95
N ALA A 56 -2.69 2.45 2.33
CA ALA A 56 -2.56 2.01 3.71
C ALA A 56 -1.29 1.15 3.87
N TRP A 57 -1.00 0.75 5.10
CA TRP A 57 0.04 -0.23 5.40
C TRP A 57 -0.17 -1.54 4.64
N LEU A 58 -1.38 -2.09 4.63
CA LEU A 58 -1.72 -3.30 3.90
C LEU A 58 -1.77 -3.01 2.40
N HIS A 59 -0.77 -3.49 1.65
CA HIS A 59 -0.68 -3.30 0.20
C HIS A 59 -1.62 -4.25 -0.54
N ASP A 60 -1.55 -5.53 -0.19
CA ASP A 60 -2.37 -6.60 -0.74
C ASP A 60 -2.46 -7.76 0.27
N SER A 61 -3.32 -8.72 -0.02
CA SER A 61 -3.33 -10.02 0.66
C SER A 61 -3.75 -11.14 -0.30
N CYS A 62 -3.67 -12.41 0.12
CA CYS A 62 -3.94 -13.52 -0.79
C CYS A 62 -5.41 -13.67 -1.22
N GLY A 63 -6.35 -13.01 -0.55
CA GLY A 63 -7.78 -13.05 -0.87
C GLY A 63 -8.50 -14.40 -0.64
N GLY A 64 -7.79 -15.49 -0.31
CA GLY A 64 -8.36 -16.84 -0.31
C GLY A 64 -8.10 -17.69 0.94
N CYS A 65 -7.40 -17.19 1.96
CA CYS A 65 -7.25 -17.89 3.24
C CYS A 65 -8.41 -17.58 4.20
N ASP A 66 -8.57 -18.36 5.26
CA ASP A 66 -9.62 -18.18 6.27
C ASP A 66 -9.69 -16.75 6.83
N TYR A 67 -8.54 -16.11 7.04
CA TYR A 67 -8.49 -14.72 7.48
C TYR A 67 -9.02 -13.75 6.42
N CYS A 68 -8.62 -13.90 5.15
CA CYS A 68 -9.13 -13.03 4.08
C CYS A 68 -10.63 -13.24 3.86
N LEU A 69 -11.08 -14.49 3.88
CA LEU A 69 -12.49 -14.84 3.67
C LEU A 69 -13.41 -14.41 4.83
N SER A 70 -12.83 -14.13 6.01
CA SER A 70 -13.55 -13.66 7.20
C SER A 70 -13.40 -12.16 7.49
N GLY A 71 -12.78 -11.38 6.59
CA GLY A 71 -12.58 -9.94 6.77
C GLY A 71 -11.47 -9.57 7.76
N TRP A 72 -10.50 -10.47 7.94
CA TRP A 72 -9.30 -10.33 8.76
C TRP A 72 -8.02 -10.33 7.91
N GLU A 73 -8.08 -9.73 6.72
CA GLU A 73 -6.96 -9.66 5.77
C GLU A 73 -5.68 -9.07 6.36
N THR A 74 -5.78 -8.27 7.43
CA THR A 74 -4.64 -7.68 8.18
C THR A 74 -3.74 -8.70 8.85
N VAL A 75 -4.20 -9.93 9.08
CA VAL A 75 -3.40 -11.04 9.62
C VAL A 75 -3.15 -12.14 8.59
N CYS A 76 -3.38 -11.85 7.31
CA CYS A 76 -3.01 -12.77 6.23
C CYS A 76 -1.49 -13.01 6.24
N GLY A 77 -1.07 -14.28 6.30
CA GLY A 77 0.35 -14.66 6.26
C GLY A 77 1.04 -14.49 4.90
N LYS A 78 0.30 -14.03 3.87
CA LYS A 78 0.78 -13.76 2.51
C LYS A 78 0.54 -12.31 2.08
N GLN A 79 0.30 -11.42 3.04
CA GLN A 79 0.15 -10.00 2.74
C GLN A 79 1.49 -9.37 2.39
N HIS A 80 1.45 -8.28 1.62
CA HIS A 80 2.57 -7.36 1.46
C HIS A 80 2.23 -6.02 2.09
N GLN A 81 3.26 -5.32 2.59
CA GLN A 81 3.12 -4.01 3.21
C GLN A 81 3.70 -2.91 2.33
N THR A 82 2.94 -1.84 2.14
CA THR A 82 3.36 -0.66 1.39
C THR A 82 4.54 -0.01 2.11
N GLY A 83 5.59 0.35 1.39
CA GLY A 83 6.78 0.98 1.96
C GLY A 83 7.69 0.03 2.75
N PHE A 84 7.46 -1.29 2.70
CA PHE A 84 8.27 -2.28 3.42
C PHE A 84 8.54 -3.55 2.59
N ALA A 85 7.49 -4.23 2.11
CA ALA A 85 7.60 -5.38 1.21
C ALA A 85 7.32 -5.00 -0.25
N ALA A 86 6.48 -3.98 -0.46
CA ALA A 86 6.25 -3.32 -1.74
C ALA A 86 6.71 -1.86 -1.67
N ASN A 87 7.10 -1.26 -2.80
CA ASN A 87 7.49 0.14 -2.83
C ASN A 87 6.35 1.06 -2.38
N GLY A 88 6.70 2.07 -1.60
CA GLY A 88 5.78 2.98 -0.92
C GLY A 88 5.58 4.31 -1.62
N CYS A 89 5.27 5.31 -0.81
CA CYS A 89 4.71 6.60 -1.24
C CYS A 89 5.70 7.77 -1.15
N PHE A 90 6.96 7.57 -0.73
CA PHE A 90 8.01 8.58 -0.81
C PHE A 90 8.57 8.73 -2.24
N ALA A 91 7.66 8.88 -3.20
CA ALA A 91 7.91 9.02 -4.63
C ALA A 91 6.76 9.79 -5.29
N GLU A 92 6.98 10.34 -6.47
CA GLU A 92 5.94 11.07 -7.24
C GLU A 92 4.85 10.12 -7.77
N TYR A 93 5.21 8.86 -8.03
CA TYR A 93 4.32 7.81 -8.51
C TYR A 93 4.62 6.52 -7.76
N THR A 94 3.56 5.76 -7.52
CA THR A 94 3.63 4.42 -6.92
C THR A 94 2.51 3.57 -7.50
N VAL A 95 2.67 2.25 -7.42
CA VAL A 95 1.68 1.25 -7.85
C VAL A 95 0.96 0.76 -6.60
N ALA A 96 -0.34 0.50 -6.71
CA ALA A 96 -1.16 0.00 -5.61
C ALA A 96 -2.08 -1.11 -6.13
N GLU A 97 -2.41 -2.07 -5.25
CA GLU A 97 -3.46 -3.04 -5.55
C GLU A 97 -4.84 -2.37 -5.43
N ALA A 98 -5.63 -2.44 -6.50
CA ALA A 98 -6.88 -1.68 -6.63
C ALA A 98 -7.91 -2.04 -5.56
N GLY A 99 -7.89 -3.29 -5.07
CA GLY A 99 -8.78 -3.76 -4.01
C GLY A 99 -8.45 -3.25 -2.60
N TYR A 100 -7.26 -2.70 -2.38
CA TYR A 100 -6.75 -2.37 -1.04
C TYR A 100 -6.49 -0.88 -0.82
N VAL A 101 -6.61 -0.06 -1.86
CA VAL A 101 -6.58 1.39 -1.68
C VAL A 101 -7.82 1.89 -0.95
N GLY A 102 -7.62 2.84 -0.03
CA GLY A 102 -8.71 3.57 0.59
C GLY A 102 -9.27 4.61 -0.38
N ARG A 103 -10.58 4.63 -0.63
CA ARG A 103 -11.20 5.73 -1.37
C ARG A 103 -11.31 6.96 -0.46
N ILE A 104 -10.86 8.09 -0.96
CA ILE A 104 -10.92 9.36 -0.23
C ILE A 104 -12.21 10.09 -0.66
N PRO A 105 -13.09 10.49 0.28
CA PRO A 105 -14.30 11.25 -0.05
C PRO A 105 -14.01 12.59 -0.76
N GLU A 106 -15.00 13.10 -1.49
CA GLU A 106 -14.96 14.44 -2.08
C GLU A 106 -14.82 15.54 -1.01
#